data_AF-A0A516GDX5-F1
#
_entry.id   AF-A0A516GDX5-F1
#
_cell.length_a   1.000
_cell.length_b   1.000
_cell.length_c   1.000
_cell.angle_alpha   90.00
_cell.angle_beta   90.00
_cell.angle_gamma   90.00
#
_symmetry.space_group_name_H-M   'P 1'
#
loop_
_entity.id
_entity.type
_entity.pdbx_description
1 polymer ?
#
loop_
_entity_poly.entity_id
_entity_poly.type
_entity_poly.pdbx_seq_one_letter_code
_entity_poly.pdbx_strand_id
1 'polypeptide(L)'
;MLTIFKHCKIGLLGAVTAGMIGVSGCGTGDEERSAPGGEVREEVATHISSADFPYYETAADMYASSTTVVTGKIIAQRVEVIDISIPMVTDDEAVNAQAGEQIGKPVPADMVFTVYTVQIEDVVKRELSDFEPTRDTIEVKIPGGKIDDTDFVLQGAPRLAIDAEEDFVFFLEEYGSDMPASPLNSDQAVLQYDDATGKVSALEESEVSATFLRDVQKLATD
;
A
#
# COMPACT_ATOMS: atom_id res chain seq x y z
N MET A 1 -22.42 21.48 -24.33
CA MET A 1 -23.49 20.80 -25.10
C MET A 1 -23.22 21.04 -26.58
N LEU A 2 -22.53 20.12 -27.25
CA LEU A 2 -22.30 20.14 -28.69
C LEU A 2 -22.36 18.69 -29.19
N THR A 3 -23.38 18.39 -29.99
CA THR A 3 -23.66 17.07 -30.55
C THR A 3 -23.52 17.16 -32.05
N ILE A 4 -22.57 16.46 -32.69
CA ILE A 4 -22.66 16.07 -34.11
C ILE A 4 -21.97 14.70 -34.36
N PHE A 5 -22.81 13.66 -34.41
CA PHE A 5 -22.95 12.61 -35.43
C PHE A 5 -21.80 11.73 -36.00
N LYS A 6 -22.11 10.42 -35.95
CA LYS A 6 -22.07 9.36 -37.00
C LYS A 6 -20.78 8.55 -37.26
N HIS A 7 -20.78 7.35 -36.67
CA HIS A 7 -20.81 6.04 -37.35
C HIS A 7 -20.16 5.92 -38.74
N CYS A 8 -19.10 5.11 -38.82
CA CYS A 8 -18.76 4.34 -40.01
C CYS A 8 -18.61 2.86 -39.63
N LYS A 9 -19.59 2.04 -40.02
CA LYS A 9 -19.51 0.57 -40.07
C LYS A 9 -19.34 0.19 -41.54
N ILE A 10 -18.24 -0.48 -41.86
CA ILE A 10 -18.06 -1.35 -43.03
C ILE A 10 -17.25 -2.53 -42.47
N GLY A 11 -17.66 -3.80 -42.51
CA GLY A 11 -18.63 -4.43 -43.38
C GLY A 11 -17.93 -5.36 -44.38
N LEU A 12 -17.55 -6.55 -43.90
CA LEU A 12 -17.71 -7.85 -44.56
C LEU A 12 -16.82 -8.26 -45.77
N LEU A 13 -16.35 -9.52 -45.67
CA LEU A 13 -16.46 -10.60 -46.68
C LEU A 13 -15.25 -10.99 -47.55
N GLY A 14 -15.00 -12.32 -47.61
CA GLY A 14 -14.40 -13.04 -48.75
C GLY A 14 -13.10 -13.80 -48.41
N ALA A 15 -13.13 -15.05 -47.95
CA ALA A 15 -13.31 -16.31 -48.71
C ALA A 15 -12.07 -16.81 -49.47
N VAL A 16 -11.49 -17.88 -48.90
CA VAL A 16 -10.81 -19.07 -49.45
C VAL A 16 -10.48 -19.13 -50.95
N THR A 17 -9.21 -19.44 -51.26
CA THR A 17 -8.84 -20.31 -52.40
C THR A 17 -7.61 -21.15 -52.10
N ALA A 18 -7.70 -22.45 -52.40
CA ALA A 18 -6.61 -23.43 -52.38
C ALA A 18 -5.99 -23.58 -53.78
N GLY A 19 -4.72 -24.01 -53.90
CA GLY A 19 -4.17 -24.42 -55.20
C GLY A 19 -2.64 -24.53 -55.35
N MET A 20 -2.07 -25.63 -54.83
CA MET A 20 -0.99 -26.50 -55.35
C MET A 20 0.16 -26.04 -56.30
N ILE A 21 1.39 -26.37 -55.84
CA ILE A 21 2.54 -27.09 -56.48
C ILE A 21 3.52 -26.35 -57.43
N GLY A 22 4.82 -26.49 -57.08
CA GLY A 22 6.02 -26.47 -57.94
C GLY A 22 7.08 -25.48 -57.42
N VAL A 23 8.37 -25.76 -57.23
CA VAL A 23 9.30 -26.78 -57.74
C VAL A 23 10.47 -26.93 -56.74
N SER A 24 11.05 -28.13 -56.75
CA SER A 24 12.22 -28.62 -56.02
C SER A 24 13.43 -27.69 -55.94
N GLY A 25 13.97 -27.53 -54.73
CA GLY A 25 15.37 -27.16 -54.48
C GLY A 25 15.95 -28.05 -53.39
N CYS A 26 16.82 -28.98 -53.76
CA CYS A 26 17.66 -29.72 -52.82
C CYS A 26 18.67 -28.74 -52.20
N GLY A 27 18.56 -28.52 -50.90
CA GLY A 27 19.55 -27.83 -50.09
C GLY A 27 19.49 -28.38 -48.68
N THR A 28 20.47 -29.20 -48.33
CA THR A 28 20.73 -29.69 -46.97
C THR A 28 20.93 -28.53 -46.01
N GLY A 29 20.13 -28.49 -44.94
CA GLY A 29 20.29 -27.55 -43.83
C GLY A 29 19.20 -27.80 -42.79
N ASP A 30 19.61 -27.98 -41.55
CA ASP A 30 18.84 -28.55 -40.45
C ASP A 30 17.49 -27.87 -40.14
N GLU A 31 16.55 -28.68 -39.67
CA GLU A 31 15.28 -28.25 -39.09
C GLU A 31 15.52 -27.34 -37.87
N GLU A 32 15.35 -26.02 -38.04
CA GLU A 32 15.03 -25.12 -36.94
C GLU A 32 13.55 -24.74 -37.05
N ARG A 33 12.70 -25.52 -36.38
CA ARG A 33 11.32 -25.11 -36.09
C ARG A 33 11.39 -23.89 -35.17
N SER A 34 11.25 -22.69 -35.72
CA SER A 34 10.89 -21.53 -34.92
C SER A 34 9.53 -21.79 -34.27
N ALA A 35 9.54 -21.98 -32.96
CA ALA A 35 8.35 -21.95 -32.13
C ALA A 35 7.69 -20.56 -32.22
N PRO A 36 6.34 -20.46 -32.14
CA PRO A 36 5.67 -19.18 -32.11
C PRO A 36 6.04 -18.44 -30.81
N GLY A 37 6.14 -17.11 -30.90
CA GLY A 37 6.68 -16.21 -29.87
C GLY A 37 6.23 -16.56 -28.46
N GLY A 38 7.23 -16.85 -27.61
CA GLY A 38 7.05 -16.85 -26.17
C GLY A 38 6.84 -15.41 -25.73
N GLU A 39 5.71 -15.14 -25.09
CA GLU A 39 5.56 -13.96 -24.26
C GLU A 39 6.70 -13.98 -23.22
N VAL A 40 7.61 -13.02 -23.31
CA VAL A 40 8.61 -12.79 -22.27
C VAL A 40 7.82 -12.32 -21.06
N ARG A 41 7.51 -13.23 -20.14
CA ARG A 41 7.04 -12.86 -18.81
C ARG A 41 8.21 -12.17 -18.13
N GLU A 42 8.11 -10.85 -17.98
CA GLU A 42 8.97 -10.08 -17.09
C GLU A 42 8.88 -10.71 -15.71
N GLU A 43 10.01 -11.23 -15.22
CA GLU A 43 10.11 -11.84 -13.90
C GLU A 43 10.11 -10.71 -12.87
N VAL A 44 8.99 -10.52 -12.18
CA VAL A 44 8.88 -9.56 -11.08
C VAL A 44 9.71 -10.08 -9.91
N ALA A 45 10.76 -9.35 -9.54
CA ALA A 45 11.53 -9.65 -8.34
C ALA A 45 10.70 -9.26 -7.10
N THR A 46 10.75 -10.06 -6.03
CA THR A 46 10.04 -9.74 -4.78
C THR A 46 11.03 -9.72 -3.61
N HIS A 47 11.06 -8.61 -2.87
CA HIS A 47 11.77 -8.48 -1.61
C HIS A 47 10.77 -8.56 -0.46
N ILE A 48 10.92 -9.57 0.40
CA ILE A 48 10.03 -9.78 1.55
C ILE A 48 10.80 -9.44 2.82
N SER A 49 10.22 -8.56 3.64
CA SER A 49 10.69 -8.19 4.96
C SER A 49 9.64 -8.56 6.02
N SER A 50 10.07 -8.64 7.28
CA SER A 50 9.19 -8.82 8.45
C SER A 50 9.66 -7.88 9.55
N ALA A 51 8.72 -7.39 10.37
CA ALA A 51 9.02 -6.56 11.53
C ALA A 51 8.16 -6.98 12.71
N ASP A 52 8.73 -6.92 13.91
CA ASP A 52 8.02 -7.18 15.15
C ASP A 52 7.41 -5.87 15.65
N PHE A 53 6.09 -5.77 15.58
CA PHE A 53 5.34 -4.63 16.11
C PHE A 53 4.73 -4.93 17.48
N PRO A 54 4.45 -3.89 18.29
CA PRO A 54 3.64 -4.07 19.49
C PRO A 54 2.26 -4.61 19.10
N TYR A 55 1.81 -5.63 19.83
CA TYR A 55 0.45 -6.16 19.75
C TYR A 55 -0.41 -5.55 20.85
N TYR A 56 -1.60 -5.07 20.48
CA TYR A 56 -2.56 -4.49 21.40
C TYR A 56 -3.69 -5.49 21.66
N GLU A 57 -3.86 -5.88 22.93
CA GLU A 57 -4.95 -6.78 23.34
C GLU A 57 -6.32 -6.11 23.25
N THR A 58 -6.37 -4.80 23.51
CA THR A 58 -7.61 -4.02 23.52
C THR A 58 -7.52 -2.77 22.63
N ALA A 59 -8.66 -2.38 22.07
CA ALA A 59 -8.76 -1.15 21.28
C ALA A 59 -8.45 0.11 22.12
N ALA A 60 -8.75 0.08 23.42
CA ALA A 60 -8.46 1.17 24.34
C ALA A 60 -6.96 1.40 24.52
N ASP A 61 -6.16 0.33 24.59
CA ASP A 61 -4.70 0.44 24.69
C ASP A 61 -4.12 1.02 23.39
N MET A 62 -4.59 0.55 22.23
CA MET A 62 -4.16 1.09 20.93
C MET A 62 -4.57 2.57 20.76
N TYR A 63 -5.79 2.90 21.17
CA TYR A 63 -6.29 4.28 21.19
C TYR A 63 -5.45 5.19 22.10
N ALA A 64 -5.08 4.71 23.28
CA ALA A 64 -4.24 5.44 24.22
C ALA A 64 -2.83 5.68 23.66
N SER A 65 -2.26 4.70 22.95
CA SER A 65 -0.94 4.81 22.31
C SER A 65 -0.92 5.64 21.03
N SER A 66 -2.06 5.81 20.34
CA SER A 66 -2.13 6.58 19.10
C SER A 66 -2.06 8.07 19.37
N THR A 67 -1.34 8.84 18.55
CA THR A 67 -1.43 10.31 18.61
C THR A 67 -2.70 10.81 17.91
N THR A 68 -3.14 10.09 16.88
CA THR A 68 -4.26 10.46 16.02
C THR A 68 -5.07 9.22 15.63
N VAL A 69 -6.40 9.35 15.67
CA VAL A 69 -7.33 8.32 15.20
C VAL A 69 -8.36 8.98 14.30
N VAL A 70 -8.47 8.50 13.06
CA VAL A 70 -9.35 9.06 12.04
C VAL A 70 -10.09 7.95 11.28
N THR A 71 -11.24 8.31 10.73
CA THR A 71 -11.89 7.54 9.68
C THR A 71 -11.74 8.25 8.34
N GLY A 72 -11.65 7.50 7.25
CA GLY A 72 -11.56 8.14 5.94
C GLY A 72 -11.40 7.21 4.75
N LYS A 73 -11.48 7.80 3.56
CA LYS A 73 -11.36 7.14 2.26
C LYS A 73 -9.99 7.36 1.64
N ILE A 74 -9.45 6.33 0.98
CA ILE A 74 -8.24 6.48 0.17
C ILE A 74 -8.59 7.15 -1.17
N ILE A 75 -8.07 8.35 -1.40
CA ILE A 75 -8.32 9.11 -2.63
C ILE A 75 -7.11 9.16 -3.58
N ALA A 76 -5.91 8.85 -3.09
CA ALA A 76 -4.71 8.74 -3.88
C ALA A 76 -3.66 7.87 -3.19
N GLN A 77 -2.69 7.36 -3.95
CA GLN A 77 -1.49 6.73 -3.41
C GLN A 77 -0.28 7.05 -4.28
N ARG A 78 0.91 6.98 -3.68
CA ARG A 78 2.21 6.98 -4.38
C ARG A 78 3.18 6.03 -3.68
N VAL A 79 4.16 5.52 -4.41
CA VAL A 79 5.29 4.81 -3.83
C VAL A 79 6.47 5.77 -3.71
N GLU A 80 7.11 5.79 -2.55
CA GLU A 80 8.21 6.69 -2.22
C GLU A 80 9.30 5.96 -1.44
N VAL A 81 10.56 6.30 -1.70
CA VAL A 81 11.68 5.88 -0.85
C VAL A 81 11.87 6.97 0.19
N ILE A 82 11.69 6.63 1.46
CA ILE A 82 11.75 7.56 2.58
C ILE A 82 12.93 7.17 3.46
N ASP A 83 13.82 8.13 3.73
CA ASP A 83 14.86 7.97 4.75
C ASP A 83 14.21 8.04 6.14
N ILE A 84 14.17 6.91 6.83
CA ILE A 84 13.65 6.80 8.19
C ILE A 84 14.77 6.85 9.24
N SER A 85 15.93 7.40 8.88
CA SER A 85 17.07 7.48 9.77
C SER A 85 16.75 8.35 11.00
N ILE A 86 17.00 7.78 12.18
CA ILE A 86 16.92 8.49 13.45
C ILE A 86 18.36 8.75 13.91
N PRO A 87 18.73 10.00 14.25
CA PRO A 87 20.05 10.29 14.77
C PRO A 87 20.31 9.46 16.04
N MET A 88 21.46 8.81 16.12
CA MET A 88 21.84 8.09 17.33
C MET A 88 21.91 9.03 18.53
N VAL A 89 21.09 8.75 19.54
CA VAL A 89 21.02 9.53 20.79
C VAL A 89 21.83 8.94 21.93
N THR A 90 22.31 7.70 21.79
CA THR A 90 23.08 6.96 22.80
C THR A 90 24.02 5.95 22.16
N ASP A 91 25.17 5.70 22.81
CA ASP A 91 26.14 4.64 22.50
C ASP A 91 25.94 3.37 23.34
N ASP A 92 24.88 3.32 24.15
CA ASP A 92 24.55 2.14 24.96
C ASP A 92 23.98 1.01 24.08
N GLU A 93 24.77 -0.07 23.92
CA GLU A 93 24.42 -1.29 23.18
C GLU A 93 23.15 -1.98 23.68
N ALA A 94 22.74 -1.76 24.95
CA ALA A 94 21.55 -2.39 25.50
C ALA A 94 20.23 -1.80 24.94
N VAL A 95 20.27 -0.56 24.46
CA VAL A 95 19.09 0.18 23.98
C VAL A 95 19.25 0.69 22.54
N ASN A 96 20.43 0.53 21.96
CA ASN A 96 20.72 0.90 20.58
C ASN A 96 21.46 -0.24 19.85
N ALA A 97 20.76 -0.90 18.92
CA ALA A 97 21.33 -1.97 18.11
C ALA A 97 22.47 -1.52 17.17
N GLN A 98 22.64 -0.21 16.96
CA GLN A 98 23.72 0.39 16.16
C GLN A 98 24.85 0.97 17.02
N ALA A 99 24.86 0.71 18.33
CA ALA A 99 25.91 1.17 19.23
C ALA A 99 27.31 0.73 18.74
N GLY A 100 28.28 1.64 18.85
CA GLY A 100 29.60 1.52 18.21
C GLY A 100 29.74 2.32 16.91
N GLU A 101 28.64 2.85 16.36
CA GLU A 101 28.65 3.84 15.27
C GLU A 101 28.71 5.30 15.80
N GLN A 102 28.94 6.28 14.90
CA GLN A 102 29.16 7.68 15.31
C GLN A 102 27.87 8.33 15.86
N ILE A 103 27.82 8.55 17.18
CA ILE A 103 26.75 9.28 17.88
C ILE A 103 26.42 10.59 17.14
N GLY A 104 25.13 10.88 16.98
CA GLY A 104 24.65 12.10 16.34
C GLY A 104 24.70 12.11 14.81
N LYS A 105 25.17 11.03 14.16
CA LYS A 105 25.03 10.86 12.71
C LYS A 105 23.92 9.85 12.42
N PRO A 106 22.87 10.25 11.69
CA PRO A 106 21.93 9.27 11.17
C PRO A 106 22.64 8.32 10.21
N VAL A 107 22.41 7.03 10.38
CA VAL A 107 22.73 6.02 9.38
C VAL A 107 21.58 6.03 8.37
N PRO A 108 21.83 6.29 7.07
CA PRO A 108 20.76 6.30 6.08
C PRO A 108 19.94 5.01 6.16
N ALA A 109 18.63 5.16 6.29
CA ALA A 109 17.70 4.05 6.43
C ALA A 109 16.59 4.24 5.39
N ASP A 110 16.97 4.15 4.12
CA ASP A 110 16.01 4.24 3.01
C ASP A 110 15.10 3.01 3.02
N MET A 111 13.79 3.25 3.12
CA MET A 111 12.78 2.20 3.04
C MET A 111 11.70 2.60 2.04
N VAL A 112 11.20 1.60 1.31
CA VAL A 112 10.11 1.77 0.35
C VAL A 112 8.79 1.79 1.10
N PHE A 113 7.99 2.84 0.87
CA PHE A 113 6.65 2.98 1.40
C PHE A 113 5.64 3.25 0.30
N THR A 114 4.42 2.78 0.52
CA THR A 114 3.24 3.27 -0.18
C THR A 114 2.61 4.33 0.72
N VAL A 115 2.58 5.56 0.24
CA VAL A 115 1.95 6.70 0.91
C VAL A 115 0.56 6.87 0.35
N TYR A 116 -0.43 6.73 1.22
CA TYR A 116 -1.84 6.92 0.91
C TYR A 116 -2.28 8.32 1.33
N THR A 117 -2.98 9.02 0.46
CA THR A 117 -3.73 10.22 0.82
C THR A 117 -5.14 9.80 1.23
N VAL A 118 -5.44 9.98 2.51
CA VAL A 118 -6.73 9.67 3.12
C VAL A 118 -7.55 10.94 3.17
N GLN A 119 -8.71 10.97 2.53
CA GLN A 119 -9.76 11.95 2.77
C GLN A 119 -10.41 11.63 4.13
N ILE A 120 -10.25 12.52 5.09
CA ILE A 120 -10.79 12.37 6.44
C ILE A 120 -12.30 12.60 6.38
N GLU A 121 -13.06 11.65 6.92
CA GLU A 121 -14.50 11.76 7.14
C GLU A 121 -14.78 12.16 8.59
N ASP A 122 -14.09 11.55 9.56
CA ASP A 122 -14.19 11.92 10.98
C ASP A 122 -12.85 11.81 11.73
N VAL A 123 -12.74 12.59 12.81
CA VAL A 123 -11.58 12.62 13.70
C VAL A 123 -12.00 12.18 15.10
N VAL A 124 -11.65 10.93 15.44
CA VAL A 124 -11.93 10.33 16.75
C VAL A 124 -10.95 10.84 17.81
N LYS A 125 -9.67 11.00 17.46
CA LYS A 125 -8.61 11.49 18.36
C LYS A 125 -7.60 12.33 17.60
N ARG A 126 -7.11 13.42 18.21
CA ARG A 126 -5.94 14.17 17.74
C ARG A 126 -5.26 14.92 18.88
N GLU A 127 -4.00 14.61 19.15
CA GLU A 127 -3.22 15.25 20.24
C GLU A 127 -2.29 16.38 19.76
N LEU A 128 -1.80 16.33 18.51
CA LEU A 128 -0.89 17.37 17.98
C LEU A 128 -1.69 18.56 17.42
N SER A 129 -1.51 19.71 18.07
CA SER A 129 -2.30 20.95 17.88
C SER A 129 -1.57 22.05 17.09
N ASP A 130 -0.37 21.78 16.58
CA ASP A 130 0.40 22.75 15.75
C ASP A 130 0.00 22.71 14.27
N PHE A 131 -0.88 21.79 13.89
CA PHE A 131 -1.48 21.72 12.57
C PHE A 131 -2.67 22.68 12.51
N GLU A 132 -2.46 23.87 11.94
CA GLU A 132 -3.58 24.73 11.52
C GLU A 132 -4.57 23.91 10.68
N PRO A 133 -5.90 24.08 10.85
CA PRO A 133 -6.93 23.32 10.16
C PRO A 133 -7.00 23.74 8.69
N THR A 134 -6.01 23.32 7.94
CA THR A 134 -6.21 22.84 6.59
C THR A 134 -5.75 21.38 6.70
N ARG A 135 -6.62 20.39 6.60
CA ARG A 135 -7.00 19.86 5.31
C ARG A 135 -7.94 18.69 5.56
N ASP A 136 -8.89 18.56 4.67
CA ASP A 136 -9.74 17.40 4.42
C ASP A 136 -8.98 16.06 4.32
N THR A 137 -7.66 16.03 4.45
CA THR A 137 -6.82 14.87 4.17
C THR A 137 -5.65 14.69 5.13
N ILE A 138 -5.21 13.44 5.33
CA ILE A 138 -3.95 13.05 5.97
C ILE A 138 -3.15 12.11 5.06
N GLU A 139 -1.82 12.16 5.15
CA GLU A 139 -0.95 11.18 4.49
C GLU A 139 -0.55 10.07 5.47
N VAL A 140 -0.76 8.83 5.06
CA VAL A 140 -0.42 7.62 5.84
C VAL A 140 0.57 6.79 5.04
N LYS A 141 1.73 6.45 5.61
CA LYS A 141 2.72 5.57 4.97
C LYS A 141 2.61 4.15 5.53
N ILE A 142 2.63 3.17 4.64
CA ILE A 142 2.69 1.75 4.98
C ILE A 142 3.91 1.15 4.24
N PRO A 143 4.80 0.40 4.93
CA PRO A 143 5.96 -0.20 4.28
C PRO A 143 5.59 -1.12 3.11
N GLY A 144 6.37 -1.04 2.05
CA GLY A 144 6.17 -1.80 0.82
C GLY A 144 5.63 -0.98 -0.34
N GLY A 145 5.50 -1.63 -1.50
CA GLY A 145 5.15 -0.99 -2.76
C GLY A 145 6.02 -1.50 -3.89
N LYS A 146 5.67 -1.14 -5.13
CA LYS A 146 6.39 -1.57 -6.33
C LYS A 146 7.21 -0.42 -6.91
N ILE A 147 8.50 -0.65 -7.10
CA ILE A 147 9.42 0.24 -7.83
C ILE A 147 10.01 -0.56 -9.00
N ASP A 148 9.88 -0.03 -10.21
CA ASP A 148 10.22 -0.74 -11.45
C ASP A 148 9.59 -2.15 -11.47
N ASP A 149 10.39 -3.20 -11.64
CA ASP A 149 9.95 -4.60 -11.62
C ASP A 149 10.19 -5.31 -10.27
N THR A 150 10.43 -4.55 -9.21
CA THR A 150 10.63 -5.10 -7.86
C THR A 150 9.47 -4.75 -6.94
N ASP A 151 8.83 -5.78 -6.39
CA ASP A 151 7.80 -5.65 -5.37
C ASP A 151 8.42 -5.76 -3.98
N PHE A 152 8.26 -4.73 -3.16
CA PHE A 152 8.71 -4.70 -1.78
C PHE A 152 7.50 -4.98 -0.87
N VAL A 153 7.61 -6.03 -0.07
CA VAL A 153 6.52 -6.52 0.78
C VAL A 153 7.00 -6.59 2.21
N LEU A 154 6.34 -5.86 3.11
CA LEU A 154 6.41 -6.16 4.54
C LEU A 154 5.30 -7.17 4.86
N GLN A 155 5.66 -8.29 5.48
CA GLN A 155 4.69 -9.30 5.88
C GLN A 155 3.67 -8.69 6.86
N GLY A 156 2.38 -8.90 6.59
CA GLY A 156 1.27 -8.34 7.39
C GLY A 156 0.91 -6.90 7.05
N ALA A 157 1.68 -6.22 6.19
CA ALA A 157 1.38 -4.86 5.78
C ALA A 157 0.24 -4.82 4.75
N PRO A 158 -0.87 -4.12 5.06
CA PRO A 158 -2.01 -4.12 4.18
C PRO A 158 -1.76 -3.30 2.92
N ARG A 159 -2.34 -3.76 1.81
CA ARG A 159 -2.49 -2.99 0.58
C ARG A 159 -3.89 -2.42 0.51
N LEU A 160 -4.00 -1.09 0.48
CA LEU A 160 -5.29 -0.41 0.46
C LEU A 160 -5.66 -0.06 -0.98
N ALA A 161 -6.91 -0.32 -1.34
CA ALA A 161 -7.42 0.06 -2.65
C ALA A 161 -7.80 1.55 -2.66
N ILE A 162 -7.42 2.26 -3.72
CA ILE A 162 -7.98 3.59 -4.02
C ILE A 162 -9.46 3.40 -4.41
N ASP A 163 -10.32 4.33 -4.01
CA ASP A 163 -11.76 4.31 -4.31
C ASP A 163 -12.47 3.04 -3.81
N ALA A 164 -12.00 2.46 -2.71
CA ALA A 164 -12.73 1.40 -2.01
C ALA A 164 -14.15 1.88 -1.64
N GLU A 165 -15.11 0.96 -1.67
CA GLU A 165 -16.49 1.28 -1.27
C GLU A 165 -16.53 1.60 0.23
N GLU A 166 -15.75 0.86 1.01
CA GLU A 166 -15.55 1.02 2.44
C GLU A 166 -14.56 2.15 2.77
N ASP A 167 -14.77 2.75 3.94
CA ASP A 167 -13.82 3.62 4.61
C ASP A 167 -12.82 2.78 5.41
N PHE A 168 -11.88 3.47 6.04
CA PHE A 168 -10.91 2.84 6.92
C PHE A 168 -10.84 3.59 8.26
N VAL A 169 -10.62 2.86 9.34
CA VAL A 169 -10.19 3.42 10.63
C VAL A 169 -8.67 3.31 10.72
N PHE A 170 -8.00 4.42 11.03
CA PHE A 170 -6.56 4.49 11.19
C PHE A 170 -6.18 4.88 12.62
N PHE A 171 -5.28 4.10 13.23
CA PHE A 171 -4.65 4.38 14.51
C PHE A 171 -3.19 4.77 14.26
N LEU A 172 -2.90 6.06 14.36
CA LEU A 172 -1.71 6.66 13.79
C LEU A 172 -0.78 7.24 14.86
N GLU A 173 0.51 7.19 14.54
CA GLU A 173 1.58 7.98 15.15
C GLU A 173 2.09 9.03 14.13
N GLU A 174 2.22 10.27 14.57
CA GLU A 174 2.72 11.40 13.79
C GLU A 174 4.14 11.80 14.26
N TYR A 175 5.06 12.00 13.30
CA TYR A 175 6.48 12.29 13.60
C TYR A 175 6.90 13.73 13.24
N GLY A 176 5.94 14.65 13.09
CA GLY A 176 6.15 16.04 12.66
C GLY A 176 5.61 16.34 11.25
N SER A 177 5.72 17.59 10.81
CA SER A 177 5.07 18.09 9.58
C SER A 177 5.61 17.50 8.27
N ASP A 178 6.84 16.98 8.29
CA ASP A 178 7.58 16.64 7.07
C ASP A 178 7.54 15.13 6.76
N MET A 179 6.81 14.36 7.57
CA MET A 179 6.71 12.91 7.45
C MET A 179 5.24 12.46 7.46
N PRO A 180 4.81 11.62 6.50
CA PRO A 180 3.51 10.97 6.59
C PRO A 180 3.38 10.18 7.89
N ALA A 181 2.17 10.14 8.43
CA ALA A 181 1.85 9.39 9.64
C ALA A 181 2.03 7.89 9.40
N SER A 182 2.41 7.15 10.45
CA SER A 182 2.48 5.68 10.38
C SER A 182 1.35 5.07 11.19
N PRO A 183 0.74 3.96 10.73
CA PRO A 183 -0.03 3.09 11.62
C PRO A 183 0.86 2.60 12.77
N LEU A 184 0.30 2.47 13.98
CA LEU A 184 1.05 1.95 15.14
C LEU A 184 1.64 0.55 14.89
N ASN A 185 0.94 -0.26 14.10
CA ASN A 185 1.43 -1.52 13.57
C ASN A 185 0.75 -1.83 12.23
N SER A 186 1.33 -2.77 11.48
CA SER A 186 0.79 -3.15 10.18
C SER A 186 -0.49 -4.01 10.29
N ASP A 187 -0.63 -4.78 11.37
CA ASP A 187 -1.68 -5.81 11.45
C ASP A 187 -3.02 -5.32 12.00
N GLN A 188 -3.02 -4.43 13.00
CA GLN A 188 -4.21 -4.05 13.77
C GLN A 188 -4.63 -2.58 13.60
N ALA A 189 -3.69 -1.72 13.21
CA ALA A 189 -3.89 -0.27 13.25
C ALA A 189 -4.59 0.31 12.01
N VAL A 190 -4.90 -0.53 11.01
CA VAL A 190 -5.72 -0.17 9.85
C VAL A 190 -6.85 -1.20 9.72
N LEU A 191 -8.09 -0.73 9.74
CA LEU A 191 -9.28 -1.58 9.73
C LEU A 191 -10.28 -1.05 8.69
N GLN A 192 -11.06 -1.93 8.09
CA GLN A 192 -12.18 -1.53 7.22
C GLN A 192 -13.34 -1.00 8.07
N TYR A 193 -13.98 0.06 7.57
CA TYR A 193 -15.14 0.70 8.17
C TYR A 193 -16.25 0.85 7.14
N ASP A 194 -17.39 0.25 7.41
CA ASP A 194 -18.61 0.47 6.64
C ASP A 194 -19.43 1.55 7.35
N ASP A 195 -19.35 2.79 6.85
CA ASP A 195 -20.07 3.95 7.38
C ASP A 195 -21.60 3.73 7.40
N ALA A 196 -22.15 3.03 6.40
CA ALA A 196 -23.59 2.80 6.32
C ALA A 196 -24.11 1.89 7.45
N THR A 197 -23.27 0.99 7.96
CA THR A 197 -23.63 0.06 9.05
C THR A 197 -22.90 0.33 10.36
N GLY A 198 -21.93 1.23 10.37
CA GLY A 198 -20.96 1.45 11.44
C GLY A 198 -20.08 0.23 11.73
N LYS A 199 -20.02 -0.77 10.84
CA LYS A 199 -19.32 -2.03 11.11
C LYS A 199 -17.83 -1.87 10.87
N VAL A 200 -17.02 -2.40 11.80
CA VAL A 200 -15.56 -2.49 11.66
C VAL A 200 -15.15 -3.94 11.38
N SER A 201 -14.25 -4.16 10.43
CA SER A 201 -13.65 -5.46 10.14
C SER A 201 -12.14 -5.39 9.93
N ALA A 202 -11.47 -6.50 10.25
CA ALA A 202 -10.06 -6.69 9.94
C ALA A 202 -9.85 -6.80 8.42
N LEU A 203 -8.68 -6.39 7.94
CA LEU A 203 -8.23 -6.65 6.58
C LEU A 203 -7.88 -8.14 6.43
N GLU A 204 -7.85 -8.66 5.19
CA GLU A 204 -7.67 -10.10 4.95
C GLU A 204 -6.37 -10.67 5.55
N GLU A 205 -5.33 -9.84 5.68
CA GLU A 205 -4.02 -10.23 6.22
C GLU A 205 -3.88 -10.00 7.74
N SER A 206 -4.91 -9.43 8.37
CA SER A 206 -4.87 -8.97 9.77
C SER A 206 -5.43 -10.00 10.75
N GLU A 207 -4.65 -10.35 11.79
CA GLU A 207 -5.11 -11.19 12.89
C GLU A 207 -5.67 -10.34 14.05
N VAL A 208 -6.97 -10.00 13.98
CA VAL A 208 -7.64 -9.17 15.00
C VAL A 208 -8.81 -9.91 15.62
N SER A 209 -8.91 -9.88 16.95
CA SER A 209 -9.99 -10.55 17.67
C SER A 209 -11.35 -9.86 17.46
N ALA A 210 -12.44 -10.64 17.48
CA ALA A 210 -13.79 -10.08 17.36
C ALA A 210 -14.16 -9.12 18.51
N THR A 211 -13.57 -9.29 19.69
CA THR A 211 -13.76 -8.36 20.82
C THR A 211 -13.10 -7.01 20.52
N PHE A 212 -11.87 -7.04 20.01
CA PHE A 212 -11.15 -5.84 19.60
C PHE A 212 -11.94 -5.04 18.55
N LEU A 213 -12.41 -5.69 17.49
CA LEU A 213 -13.20 -5.04 16.43
C LEU A 213 -14.47 -4.37 16.97
N ARG A 214 -15.16 -5.02 17.92
CA ARG A 214 -16.36 -4.43 18.57
C ARG A 214 -16.02 -3.20 19.40
N ASP A 215 -14.86 -3.17 20.03
CA ASP A 215 -14.45 -2.03 20.84
C ASP A 215 -14.00 -0.86 19.96
N VAL A 216 -13.29 -1.12 18.84
CA VAL A 216 -13.03 -0.10 17.83
C VAL A 216 -14.33 0.46 17.25
N GLN A 217 -15.30 -0.42 16.94
CA GLN A 217 -16.60 0.01 16.41
C GLN A 217 -17.29 0.99 17.35
N LYS A 218 -17.27 0.77 18.67
CA LYS A 218 -17.83 1.74 19.63
C LYS A 218 -17.09 3.07 19.55
N LEU A 219 -15.75 3.04 19.55
CA LEU A 219 -14.92 4.25 19.47
C LEU A 219 -15.18 5.06 18.20
N ALA A 220 -15.44 4.39 17.07
CA ALA A 220 -15.66 5.05 15.78
C ALA A 220 -17.11 5.55 15.57
N THR A 221 -18.04 5.23 16.48
CA THR A 221 -19.46 5.64 16.37
C THR A 221 -19.93 6.56 17.50
N ASP A 222 -19.11 6.73 18.53
CA ASP A 222 -19.40 7.56 19.72
C ASP A 222 -18.99 9.03 19.49
#